data_AF-A0A8X6MBB2-F1
#
_entry.id   AF-A0A8X6MBB2-F1
#
_cell.length_a   1.000
_cell.length_b   1.000
_cell.length_c   1.000
_cell.angle_alpha   90.00
_cell.angle_beta   90.00
_cell.angle_gamma   90.00
#
_symmetry.space_group_name_H-M   'P 1'
#
loop_
_entity.id
_entity.type
_entity.pdbx_description
1 polymer ?
#
loop_
_entity_poly.entity_id
_entity_poly.type
_entity_poly.pdbx_seq_one_letter_code
_entity_poly.pdbx_strand_id
1 'polypeptide(L)' 'MNVYQEYENIFSSWLDEDIIEEIPESEIQNYGKYLSHHPVIKPSSSTTPMLPVFDPSARLPNQPSYQCLHCGLT' A
#
# COMPACT_ATOMS: atom_id res chain seq x y z
N MET A 1 6.12 -18.58 12.14
CA MET A 1 6.14 -17.55 11.08
C MET A 1 5.30 -16.39 11.57
N ASN A 2 5.90 -15.22 11.77
CA ASN A 2 5.16 -14.05 12.24
C ASN A 2 4.73 -13.24 11.02
N VAL A 3 3.48 -13.45 10.59
CA VAL A 3 2.91 -12.82 9.39
C VAL A 3 3.02 -11.30 9.43
N TYR A 4 2.95 -10.71 10.63
CA TYR A 4 3.12 -9.27 10.81
C TYR A 4 4.54 -8.81 10.44
N GLN A 5 5.57 -9.49 10.95
CA GLN A 5 6.95 -9.15 10.63
C GLN A 5 7.28 -9.34 9.14
N GLU A 6 6.76 -10.40 8.52
CA GLU A 6 6.95 -10.60 7.08
C GLU A 6 6.28 -9.51 6.25
N TYR A 7 5.11 -9.03 6.68
CA TYR A 7 4.40 -7.95 6.03
C TYR A 7 5.13 -6.61 6.18
N GLU A 8 5.62 -6.30 7.38
CA GLU A 8 6.45 -5.11 7.65
C GLU A 8 7.75 -5.10 6.83
N ASN A 9 8.38 -6.26 6.64
CA ASN A 9 9.59 -6.38 5.83
C ASN A 9 9.35 -5.98 4.37
N ILE A 10 8.14 -6.15 3.82
CA ILE A 10 7.82 -5.70 2.45
C ILE A 10 7.94 -4.18 2.36
N PHE A 11 7.38 -3.45 3.33
CA PHE A 11 7.46 -1.99 3.36
C PHE A 11 8.89 -1.52 3.64
N SER A 12 9.64 -2.24 4.48
CA SER A 12 11.06 -1.95 4.70
C SER A 12 11.86 -2.07 3.40
N SER A 13 11.65 -3.14 2.63
CA SER A 13 12.28 -3.29 1.31
C SER A 13 11.84 -2.21 0.32
N TRP A 14 10.57 -1.80 0.33
CA TRP A 14 10.10 -0.71 -0.51
C TRP A 14 10.71 0.64 -0.13
N LEU A 15 10.97 0.87 1.16
CA LEU A 15 11.67 2.05 1.64
C LEU A 15 13.14 2.02 1.19
N ASP A 16 13.81 0.87 1.31
CA ASP A 16 15.19 0.67 0.84
C ASP A 16 15.33 0.83 -0.69
N GLU A 17 14.30 0.43 -1.44
CA GLU A 17 14.22 0.56 -2.90
C GLU A 17 13.71 1.93 -3.38
N ASP A 18 13.43 2.87 -2.48
CA ASP A 18 12.91 4.21 -2.78
C ASP A 18 11.55 4.19 -3.53
N ILE A 19 10.74 3.16 -3.28
CA ILE A 19 9.38 2.99 -3.81
C ILE A 19 8.37 3.77 -2.95
N ILE A 20 8.62 3.85 -1.64
CA ILE A 20 7.83 4.60 -0.66
C ILE A 20 8.74 5.47 0.20
N GLU A 21 8.19 6.51 0.81
CA GLU A 21 8.89 7.42 1.72
C GLU A 21 8.16 7.53 3.07
N GLU A 22 8.91 7.83 4.13
CA GLU A 22 8.31 8.19 5.42
C GLU A 22 7.71 9.60 5.36
N ILE A 23 6.47 9.74 5.82
CA ILE A 23 5.80 11.04 5.90
C ILE A 23 6.40 11.83 7.08
N PRO A 24 6.89 13.07 6.87
CA PRO A 24 7.36 13.91 7.96
C PRO A 24 6.27 14.16 9.01
N GLU A 25 6.62 14.18 10.30
CA GLU A 25 5.63 14.36 11.38
C GLU A 25 4.76 15.62 11.23
N SER A 26 5.34 16.70 10.70
CA SER A 26 4.64 17.96 10.42
C SER A 26 3.56 17.84 9.35
N GLU A 27 3.63 16.81 8.53
CA GLU A 27 2.71 16.57 7.42
C GLU A 27 1.66 15.51 7.72
N ILE A 28 1.80 14.72 8.79
CA ILE A 28 0.82 13.68 9.17
C ILE A 28 -0.62 14.22 9.26
N GLN A 29 -0.79 15.45 9.75
CA GLN A 29 -2.10 16.11 9.86
C GLN A 29 -2.56 16.80 8.57
N ASN A 30 -1.64 17.08 7.66
CA ASN A 30 -1.88 17.84 6.43
C ASN A 30 -2.02 16.93 5.20
N TYR A 31 -1.45 15.73 5.25
CA TYR A 31 -1.31 14.86 4.08
C TYR A 31 -2.25 13.66 4.12
N GLY A 32 -3.02 13.56 3.05
CA GLY A 32 -3.31 12.28 2.42
C GLY A 32 -4.64 11.64 2.79
N LYS A 33 -5.29 11.09 1.76
CA LYS A 33 -6.28 10.03 1.95
C LYS A 33 -5.49 8.73 2.06
N TYR A 34 -5.59 8.05 3.20
CA TYR A 34 -4.96 6.75 3.38
C TYR A 34 -5.78 5.67 2.70
N LEU A 35 -5.13 4.82 1.91
CA LEU A 35 -5.76 3.60 1.39
C LEU A 35 -5.55 2.50 2.42
N SER A 36 -6.64 1.95 2.93
CA SER A 36 -6.58 0.73 3.72
C SER A 36 -5.87 -0.35 2.90
N HIS A 37 -4.98 -1.11 3.54
CA HIS A 37 -4.28 -2.20 2.89
C HIS A 37 -4.36 -3.47 3.71
N HIS A 38 -4.20 -4.61 3.04
CA HIS A 38 -4.11 -5.91 3.70
C HIS A 38 -3.15 -6.83 2.94
N PRO A 39 -2.54 -7.83 3.61
CA PRO A 39 -1.75 -8.83 2.93
C PRO A 39 -2.64 -9.76 2.11
N VAL A 40 -2.19 -10.09 0.90
CA VAL A 40 -2.63 -11.25 0.13
C VAL A 40 -1.50 -12.27 0.13
N ILE A 41 -1.79 -13.44 0.70
CA ILE A 41 -0.83 -14.54 0.81
C ILE A 41 -1.06 -15.49 -0.37
N LYS A 42 0.00 -15.73 -1.15
CA LYS A 42 0.02 -16.63 -2.30
C LYS A 42 1.08 -17.71 -2.07
N PRO A 43 0.77 -18.77 -1.31
CA PRO A 43 1.76 -19.80 -0.95
C PRO A 43 2.38 -20.52 -2.15
N SER A 44 1.68 -20.53 -3.29
CA SER A 44 2.14 -21.11 -4.56
C SER A 44 3.07 -20.20 -5.36
N SER A 45 3.23 -18.94 -4.99
CA SER A 45 4.12 -17.99 -5.65
C SER A 45 5.56 -18.20 -5.16
N SER A 46 6.48 -18.48 -6.07
CA SER A 46 7.89 -18.68 -5.76
C SER A 46 8.66 -17.38 -5.54
N THR A 47 8.20 -16.26 -6.12
CA THR A 47 8.91 -14.98 -6.09
C THR A 47 8.29 -13.97 -5.12
N THR A 48 6.97 -13.98 -4.97
CA THR A 48 6.23 -13.04 -4.11
C THR A 48 5.12 -13.76 -3.35
N PRO A 49 5.45 -14.49 -2.27
CA PRO A 49 4.48 -15.25 -1.49
C PRO A 49 3.53 -14.38 -0.66
N MET A 50 3.84 -13.10 -0.46
CA MET A 50 2.98 -12.12 0.21
C MET A 50 3.06 -10.79 -0.53
N LEU A 51 1.91 -10.14 -0.75
CA LEU A 51 1.81 -8.83 -1.39
C LEU A 51 0.80 -7.93 -0.66
N PRO A 52 1.12 -6.64 -0.44
CA PRO A 52 0.13 -5.68 0.01
C PRO A 52 -0.87 -5.40 -1.11
N VAL A 53 -2.15 -5.44 -0.78
CA VAL A 53 -3.25 -4.96 -1.64
C VAL A 53 -3.86 -3.75 -0.98
N PHE A 54 -3.94 -2.65 -1.74
CA PHE A 54 -4.57 -1.41 -1.33
C PHE A 54 -6.02 -1.39 -1.80
N ASP A 55 -6.93 -0.99 -0.94
CA ASP A 55 -8.35 -0.84 -1.25
C ASP A 55 -8.64 0.59 -1.75
N PRO A 56 -8.87 0.79 -3.06
CA PRO A 56 -9.17 2.10 -3.63
C PRO A 56 -10.62 2.55 -3.35
N SER A 57 -11.43 1.73 -2.67
CA SER A 57 -12.83 2.03 -2.37
C SER A 57 -13.00 3.10 -1.29
N ALA A 58 -11.91 3.56 -0.64
CA ALA A 58 -11.94 4.65 0.32
C ALA A 58 -12.64 5.89 -0.27
N ARG A 59 -13.74 6.30 0.37
CA ARG A 59 -14.54 7.48 0.00
C ARG A 59 -14.44 8.51 1.11
N LEU A 60 -13.91 9.68 0.78
CA LEU A 60 -14.08 10.86 1.63
C LEU A 60 -15.27 11.69 1.11
N PRO A 61 -16.09 12.30 1.97
CA PRO A 61 -17.15 13.19 1.55
C PRO A 61 -16.62 14.29 0.62
N ASN A 62 -17.34 14.57 -0.48
CA ASN A 62 -17.01 15.62 -1.46
C ASN A 62 -15.63 15.49 -2.15
N GLN A 63 -15.08 14.28 -2.20
CA GLN A 63 -13.78 14.00 -2.81
C GLN A 63 -13.91 12.83 -3.81
N PRO A 64 -13.23 12.88 -4.96
CA PRO A 64 -13.22 11.75 -5.89
C PRO A 64 -12.58 10.52 -5.21
N SER A 65 -13.17 9.34 -5.47
CA SER A 65 -12.62 8.05 -5.04
C SER A 65 -11.43 7.65 -5.91
N TYR A 66 -10.52 6.84 -5.37
CA TYR A 66 -9.38 6.29 -6.12
C TYR A 66 -9.78 5.15 -7.07
N GLN A 67 -11.08 4.89 -7.22
CA GLN A 67 -11.62 3.90 -8.14
C GLN A 67 -11.39 4.25 -9.62
N CYS A 68 -10.87 5.45 -9.90
CA CYS A 68 -10.49 5.93 -11.23
C CYS A 68 -8.99 5.83 -11.55
N LEU A 69 -8.19 5.12 -10.74
CA LEU A 69 -6.82 4.73 -11.13
C LEU A 69 -6.89 3.73 -12.29
N HIS A 70 -7.06 4.24 -13.51
CA HIS A 70 -7.09 3.45 -14.73
C HIS A 70 -5.67 2.98 -15.06
N CYS A 71 -5.46 1.67 -15.22
CA CYS A 71 -4.28 1.19 -15.94
C CYS A 71 -4.34 1.77 -17.36
N GLY A 72 -3.37 2.61 -17.71
CA GLY A 72 -3.24 3.09 -19.08
C GLY A 72 -3.19 1.92 -20.07
N LEU A 73 -3.99 2.01 -21.13
CA LEU A 73 -3.86 1.17 -22.31
C LEU A 73 -2.72 1.70 -23.19
N THR A 74 -1.74 0.85 -23.45
CA THR A 74 -1.17 0.66 -24.79
C THR A 74 -0.80 -0.79 -24.97
#